data_AF-A0A7C7XH46-F1
#
_entry.id   AF-A0A7C7XH46-F1
#
_cell.length_a   1.000
_cell.length_b   1.000
_cell.length_c   1.000
_cell.angle_alpha   90.00
_cell.angle_beta   90.00
_cell.angle_gamma   90.00
#
_symmetry.space_group_name_H-M   'P 1'
#
loop_
_entity.id
_entity.type
_entity.pdbx_description
1 polymer ?
#
loop_
_entity_poly.entity_id
_entity_poly.type
_entity_poly.pdbx_seq_one_letter_code
_entity_poly.pdbx_strand_id
1 'polypeptide(L)'
;MEAKFNNQVQDLEDKNIAQKQNLENTIITQKQNLENTITAQKQNLENTLQEKRQLEQNRQTLAANLEQLDDQLKNRIKTIKNYSNQNKALQEELTQKESDLKLQISQVNVQHQQTLADKAESYQDTVQRLEQSYQLNLTEVQESHAQALVHKEQRAQQMLVQQEQTLKAALATKDQEIQDAIQLALADKEAELQKILVEQKVNARKALTDKETELLKKLAAKEVQLQKALVAKEMQFQQALVDSEAKTRQALVAKETQLQEALAAKEAQRSSKLAREQAEYARALAGLKKQLQGKEAQLESLKQQGNRLASKHKALLGAQKKIDKELAGVRQAKQDKQKITDRLKALEKHGAMVTKFGEVILPLNATSFRRDDHVIQAPLQDFLRTIVPRYAKLLCGEPQYCAQIKEVKVGGHASPVYKGKYMSPEDESPLARYAQYYNLELSFKRAQAVFQFIKFDMFFPHKAEFMKKLTDVSGHGYLKAKSVPKLYVGKFAKCADEYNCEKERYVVLTFQMSLGEIH
;
A
#
# COMPACT_ATOMS: atom_id res chain seq x y z
N MET A 1 -152.21 -7.74 12.10
CA MET A 1 -151.13 -7.00 12.80
C MET A 1 -149.94 -7.93 13.12
N GLU A 2 -150.16 -9.22 13.41
CA GLU A 2 -149.09 -10.21 13.71
C GLU A 2 -148.05 -10.43 12.60
N ALA A 3 -148.43 -10.47 11.31
CA ALA A 3 -147.47 -10.72 10.22
C ALA A 3 -146.40 -9.63 10.05
N LYS A 4 -146.70 -8.37 10.43
CA LYS A 4 -145.70 -7.27 10.41
C LYS A 4 -144.73 -7.35 11.59
N PHE A 5 -145.20 -7.87 12.74
CA PHE A 5 -144.38 -8.03 13.94
C PHE A 5 -143.38 -9.18 13.77
N ASN A 6 -143.81 -10.33 13.24
CA ASN A 6 -142.90 -11.46 12.99
C ASN A 6 -141.80 -11.13 11.96
N ASN A 7 -142.10 -10.35 10.91
CA ASN A 7 -141.07 -9.90 9.96
C ASN A 7 -140.06 -8.93 10.57
N GLN A 8 -140.47 -8.09 11.53
CA GLN A 8 -139.54 -7.21 12.25
C GLN A 8 -138.65 -7.96 13.24
N VAL A 9 -139.17 -9.01 13.89
CA VAL A 9 -138.37 -9.87 14.78
C VAL A 9 -137.34 -10.65 13.97
N GLN A 10 -137.72 -11.22 12.82
CA GLN A 10 -136.78 -11.95 11.95
C GLN A 10 -135.66 -11.04 11.40
N ASP A 11 -135.97 -9.82 10.95
CA ASP A 11 -134.96 -8.86 10.48
C ASP A 11 -134.00 -8.41 11.61
N LEU A 12 -134.49 -8.32 12.85
CA LEU A 12 -133.65 -8.06 14.02
C LEU A 12 -132.75 -9.24 14.37
N GLU A 13 -133.25 -10.48 14.29
CA GLU A 13 -132.46 -11.69 14.50
C GLU A 13 -131.37 -11.85 13.43
N ASP A 14 -131.71 -11.64 12.15
CA ASP A 14 -130.75 -11.72 11.04
C ASP A 14 -129.67 -10.64 11.15
N LYS A 15 -130.03 -9.41 11.55
CA LYS A 15 -129.06 -8.33 11.84
C LYS A 15 -128.15 -8.67 13.02
N ASN A 16 -128.69 -9.29 14.07
CA ASN A 16 -127.91 -9.67 15.24
C ASN A 16 -126.96 -10.84 14.93
N ILE A 17 -127.40 -11.80 14.11
CA ILE A 17 -126.55 -12.89 13.58
C ILE A 17 -125.43 -12.31 12.69
N ALA A 18 -125.75 -11.41 11.77
CA ALA A 18 -124.77 -10.76 10.90
C ALA A 18 -123.76 -9.93 11.71
N GLN A 19 -124.22 -9.20 12.73
CA GLN A 19 -123.37 -8.42 13.61
C GLN A 19 -122.45 -9.33 14.44
N LYS A 20 -122.96 -10.45 14.96
CA LYS A 20 -122.16 -11.45 15.67
C LYS A 20 -121.10 -12.08 14.77
N GLN A 21 -121.45 -12.46 13.54
CA GLN A 21 -120.50 -12.99 12.56
C GLN A 21 -119.42 -11.96 12.19
N ASN A 22 -119.78 -10.68 12.06
CA ASN A 22 -118.82 -9.62 11.78
C ASN A 22 -117.85 -9.39 12.95
N LEU A 23 -118.35 -9.44 14.18
CA LEU A 23 -117.54 -9.41 15.41
C LEU A 23 -116.60 -10.62 15.50
N GLU A 24 -117.10 -11.82 15.26
CA GLU A 24 -116.29 -13.05 15.25
C GLU A 24 -115.19 -12.99 14.19
N ASN A 25 -115.51 -12.55 12.97
CA ASN A 25 -114.52 -12.37 11.90
C ASN A 25 -113.46 -11.32 12.28
N THR A 26 -113.88 -10.20 12.88
CA THR A 26 -112.95 -9.16 13.34
C THR A 26 -112.00 -9.68 14.41
N ILE A 27 -112.51 -10.45 15.38
CA ILE A 27 -111.69 -11.07 16.44
C ILE A 27 -110.71 -12.08 15.85
N ILE A 28 -111.14 -12.90 14.89
CA ILE A 28 -110.28 -13.88 14.21
C ILE A 28 -109.15 -13.17 13.47
N THR A 29 -109.45 -12.11 12.71
CA THR A 29 -108.43 -11.32 11.99
C THR A 29 -107.46 -10.65 12.94
N GLN A 30 -107.95 -10.05 14.04
CA GLN A 30 -107.08 -9.45 15.05
C GLN A 30 -106.15 -10.48 15.71
N LYS A 31 -106.68 -11.67 16.03
CA LYS A 31 -105.88 -12.78 16.57
C LYS A 31 -104.80 -13.23 15.60
N GLN A 32 -105.12 -13.41 14.32
CA GLN A 32 -104.13 -13.77 13.29
C GLN A 32 -103.05 -12.70 13.13
N ASN A 33 -103.42 -11.42 13.17
CA ASN A 33 -102.45 -10.32 13.11
C ASN A 33 -101.51 -10.30 14.32
N LEU A 34 -102.03 -10.59 15.52
CA LEU A 34 -101.23 -10.73 16.74
C LEU A 34 -100.29 -11.94 16.66
N GLU A 35 -100.76 -13.10 16.21
CA GLU A 35 -99.94 -14.31 16.02
C GLU A 35 -98.81 -14.08 15.00
N ASN A 36 -99.11 -13.41 13.90
CA ASN A 36 -98.11 -13.01 12.89
C ASN A 36 -97.07 -12.05 13.49
N THR A 37 -97.51 -11.08 14.29
CA THR A 37 -96.61 -10.12 14.95
C THR A 37 -95.70 -10.80 15.96
N ILE A 38 -96.23 -11.69 16.80
CA ILE A 38 -95.46 -12.46 17.77
C ILE A 38 -94.43 -13.35 17.07
N THR A 39 -94.83 -13.99 15.96
CA THR A 39 -93.93 -14.84 15.16
C THR A 39 -92.78 -14.02 14.56
N ALA A 40 -93.07 -12.86 13.97
CA ALA A 40 -92.05 -11.95 13.44
C ALA A 40 -91.09 -11.44 14.53
N GLN A 41 -91.62 -11.10 15.72
CA GLN A 41 -90.81 -10.67 16.86
C GLN A 41 -89.90 -11.80 17.37
N LYS A 42 -90.41 -13.03 17.45
CA LYS A 42 -89.63 -14.20 17.85
C LYS A 42 -88.48 -14.47 16.87
N GLN A 43 -88.75 -14.38 15.56
CA GLN A 43 -87.73 -14.54 14.53
C GLN A 43 -86.64 -13.46 14.64
N ASN A 44 -87.03 -12.20 14.86
CA ASN A 44 -86.07 -11.11 15.05
C ASN A 44 -85.20 -11.29 16.30
N LEU A 45 -85.79 -11.80 17.39
CA LEU A 45 -85.05 -12.10 18.62
C LEU A 45 -84.06 -13.25 18.41
N GLU A 46 -84.44 -14.31 17.69
CA GLU A 46 -83.55 -15.41 17.33
C GLU A 46 -82.38 -14.95 16.46
N ASN A 47 -82.64 -14.10 15.45
CA ASN A 47 -81.59 -13.52 14.61
C ASN A 47 -80.62 -12.67 15.45
N THR A 48 -81.13 -11.84 16.35
CA THR A 48 -80.32 -10.99 17.25
C THR A 48 -79.46 -11.84 18.19
N LEU A 49 -80.02 -12.94 18.72
CA LEU A 49 -79.28 -13.88 19.57
C LEU A 49 -78.16 -14.59 18.80
N GLN A 50 -78.41 -14.93 17.53
CA GLN A 50 -77.40 -15.55 16.67
C GLN A 50 -76.26 -14.58 16.36
N GLU A 51 -76.57 -13.32 16.03
CA GLU A 51 -75.56 -12.26 15.84
C GLU A 51 -74.73 -12.04 17.10
N LYS A 52 -75.37 -12.00 18.27
CA LYS A 52 -74.66 -11.86 19.56
C LYS A 52 -73.71 -13.03 19.81
N ARG A 53 -74.12 -14.27 19.51
CA ARG A 53 -73.23 -15.45 19.62
C ARG A 53 -72.05 -15.35 18.66
N GLN A 54 -72.27 -14.89 17.43
CA GLN A 54 -71.21 -14.71 16.45
C GLN A 54 -70.21 -13.63 16.90
N LEU A 55 -70.70 -12.51 17.44
CA LEU A 55 -69.85 -11.45 17.98
C LEU A 55 -69.02 -11.94 19.17
N GLU A 56 -69.59 -12.77 20.04
CA GLU A 56 -68.85 -13.35 21.17
C GLU A 56 -67.75 -14.32 20.70
N GLN A 57 -68.03 -15.14 19.69
CA GLN A 57 -67.02 -15.99 19.06
C GLN A 57 -65.90 -15.15 18.43
N ASN A 58 -66.25 -14.11 17.68
CA ASN A 58 -65.27 -13.21 17.08
C ASN A 58 -64.40 -12.52 18.16
N ARG A 59 -65.00 -12.13 19.29
CA ARG A 59 -64.29 -11.54 20.44
C ARG A 59 -63.29 -12.53 21.05
N GLN A 60 -63.69 -13.80 21.21
CA GLN A 60 -62.81 -14.85 21.72
C GLN A 60 -61.65 -15.13 20.76
N THR A 61 -61.92 -15.22 19.46
CA THR A 61 -60.86 -15.40 18.44
C THR A 61 -59.90 -14.21 18.42
N LEU A 62 -60.40 -12.99 18.52
CA LEU A 62 -59.56 -11.79 18.55
C LEU A 62 -58.67 -11.78 19.81
N ALA A 63 -59.20 -12.17 20.97
CA ALA A 63 -58.42 -12.28 22.20
C ALA A 63 -57.28 -13.30 22.06
N ALA A 64 -57.55 -14.49 21.50
CA ALA A 64 -56.53 -15.51 21.25
C ALA A 64 -55.45 -15.03 20.27
N ASN A 65 -55.85 -14.32 19.20
CA ASN A 65 -54.91 -13.76 18.22
C ASN A 65 -54.01 -12.67 18.85
N LEU A 66 -54.56 -11.84 19.73
CA LEU A 66 -53.78 -10.82 20.46
C LEU A 66 -52.79 -11.46 21.43
N GLU A 67 -53.18 -12.51 22.13
CA GLU A 67 -52.29 -13.27 23.02
C GLU A 67 -51.15 -13.93 22.24
N GLN A 68 -51.45 -14.57 21.09
CA GLN A 68 -50.44 -15.12 20.21
C GLN A 68 -49.47 -14.05 19.68
N LEU A 69 -49.98 -12.86 19.33
CA LEU A 69 -49.15 -11.76 18.86
C LEU A 69 -48.24 -11.20 19.97
N ASP A 70 -48.74 -11.13 21.21
CA ASP A 70 -47.95 -10.72 22.38
C ASP A 70 -46.80 -11.71 22.63
N ASP A 71 -47.06 -13.01 22.53
CA ASP A 71 -46.02 -14.04 22.66
C ASP A 71 -45.00 -14.00 21.51
N GLN A 72 -45.45 -13.74 20.28
CA GLN A 72 -44.56 -13.51 19.14
C GLN A 72 -43.68 -12.26 19.37
N LEU A 73 -44.24 -11.18 19.90
CA LEU A 73 -43.49 -9.96 20.21
C LEU A 73 -42.46 -10.22 21.32
N LYS A 74 -42.82 -10.90 22.40
CA LYS A 74 -41.89 -11.30 23.47
C LYS A 74 -40.73 -12.13 22.93
N ASN A 75 -41.01 -13.10 22.06
CA ASN A 75 -39.98 -13.92 21.43
C ASN A 75 -39.06 -13.08 20.51
N ARG A 76 -39.62 -12.17 19.70
CA ARG A 76 -38.81 -11.28 18.86
C ARG A 76 -37.94 -10.33 19.69
N ILE A 77 -38.45 -9.79 20.79
CA ILE A 77 -37.69 -8.96 21.73
C ILE A 77 -36.52 -9.76 22.31
N LYS A 78 -36.76 -11.02 22.72
CA LYS A 78 -35.71 -11.92 23.21
C LYS A 78 -34.63 -12.16 22.16
N THR A 79 -35.02 -12.41 20.91
CA THR A 79 -34.08 -12.59 19.78
C THR A 79 -33.27 -11.33 19.50
N ILE A 80 -33.90 -10.15 19.48
CA ILE A 80 -33.21 -8.86 19.31
C ILE A 80 -32.19 -8.64 20.43
N LYS A 81 -32.57 -8.96 21.68
CA LYS A 81 -31.66 -8.84 22.83
C LYS A 81 -30.46 -9.77 22.71
N ASN A 82 -30.65 -10.99 22.21
CA ASN A 82 -29.55 -11.91 21.92
C ASN A 82 -28.61 -11.37 20.84
N TYR A 83 -29.13 -10.88 19.71
CA TYR A 83 -28.30 -10.28 18.67
C TYR A 83 -27.56 -9.03 19.16
N SER A 84 -28.20 -8.20 19.99
CA SER A 84 -27.55 -7.05 20.62
C SER A 84 -26.38 -7.46 21.50
N ASN A 85 -26.52 -8.53 22.30
CA ASN A 85 -25.45 -9.04 23.14
C ASN A 85 -24.30 -9.63 22.30
N GLN A 86 -24.63 -10.38 21.24
CA GLN A 86 -23.63 -10.94 20.32
C GLN A 86 -22.84 -9.83 19.61
N ASN A 87 -23.52 -8.78 19.13
CA ASN A 87 -22.85 -7.65 18.50
C ASN A 87 -21.92 -6.93 19.49
N LYS A 88 -22.34 -6.78 20.75
CA LYS A 88 -21.50 -6.19 21.80
C LYS A 88 -20.24 -7.03 22.04
N ALA A 89 -20.37 -8.36 22.14
CA ALA A 89 -19.24 -9.26 22.30
C ALA A 89 -18.27 -9.23 21.10
N LEU A 90 -18.79 -9.20 19.87
CA LEU A 90 -17.98 -9.06 18.65
C LEU A 90 -17.24 -7.71 18.61
N GLN A 91 -17.87 -6.65 19.10
CA GLN A 91 -17.25 -5.32 19.15
C GLN A 91 -16.13 -5.25 20.20
N GLU A 92 -16.30 -5.93 21.34
CA GLU A 92 -15.24 -6.11 22.33
C GLU A 92 -14.08 -6.95 21.77
N GLU A 93 -14.36 -8.05 21.05
CA GLU A 93 -13.34 -8.88 20.39
C GLU A 93 -12.54 -8.11 19.34
N LEU A 94 -13.22 -7.31 18.51
CA LEU A 94 -12.56 -6.45 17.51
C LEU A 94 -11.64 -5.43 18.17
N THR A 95 -12.11 -4.78 19.25
CA THR A 95 -11.32 -3.80 20.00
C THR A 95 -10.07 -4.45 20.61
N GLN A 96 -10.20 -5.67 21.12
CA GLN A 96 -9.07 -6.43 21.65
C GLN A 96 -8.06 -6.78 20.55
N LYS A 97 -8.52 -7.30 19.40
CA LYS A 97 -7.65 -7.62 18.26
C LYS A 97 -6.93 -6.39 17.71
N GLU A 98 -7.58 -5.23 17.66
CA GLU A 98 -6.93 -3.97 17.28
C GLU A 98 -5.83 -3.57 18.26
N SER A 99 -6.06 -3.72 19.56
CA SER A 99 -5.06 -3.47 20.60
C SER A 99 -3.87 -4.42 20.47
N ASP A 100 -4.12 -5.71 20.29
CA ASP A 100 -3.07 -6.74 20.15
C ASP A 100 -2.24 -6.51 18.88
N LEU A 101 -2.88 -6.17 17.76
CA LEU A 101 -2.20 -5.85 16.51
C LEU A 101 -1.31 -4.61 16.67
N LYS A 102 -1.80 -3.58 17.37
CA LYS A 102 -1.03 -2.36 17.65
C LYS A 102 0.20 -2.67 18.52
N LEU A 103 0.05 -3.56 19.49
CA LEU A 103 1.16 -4.03 20.33
C LEU A 103 2.19 -4.81 19.51
N GLN A 104 1.76 -5.71 18.63
CA GLN A 104 2.65 -6.46 17.74
C GLN A 104 3.42 -5.55 16.78
N ILE A 105 2.75 -4.55 16.17
CA ILE A 105 3.40 -3.57 15.30
C ILE A 105 4.46 -2.79 16.10
N SER A 106 4.15 -2.39 17.33
CA SER A 106 5.10 -1.71 18.21
C SER A 106 6.31 -2.60 18.53
N GLN A 107 6.09 -3.88 18.82
CA GLN A 107 7.17 -4.84 19.12
C GLN A 107 8.08 -5.06 17.90
N VAL A 108 7.49 -5.26 16.71
CA VAL A 108 8.26 -5.42 15.46
C VAL A 108 9.06 -4.17 15.15
N ASN A 109 8.50 -2.98 15.36
CA ASN A 109 9.24 -1.72 15.18
C ASN A 109 10.42 -1.59 16.13
N VAL A 110 10.25 -1.96 17.42
CA VAL A 110 11.34 -1.95 18.40
C VAL A 110 12.43 -2.96 18.01
N GLN A 111 12.06 -4.19 17.65
CA GLN A 111 13.02 -5.20 17.19
C GLN A 111 13.77 -4.75 15.93
N HIS A 112 13.07 -4.13 14.99
CA HIS A 112 13.70 -3.61 13.77
C HIS A 112 14.68 -2.47 14.09
N GLN A 113 14.31 -1.55 14.99
CA GLN A 113 15.22 -0.49 15.44
C GLN A 113 16.45 -1.04 16.16
N GLN A 114 16.29 -2.04 17.03
CA GLN A 114 17.43 -2.73 17.67
C GLN A 114 18.34 -3.38 16.64
N THR A 115 17.78 -4.13 15.68
CA THR A 115 18.58 -4.77 14.61
C THR A 115 19.36 -3.75 13.78
N LEU A 116 18.77 -2.58 13.52
CA LEU A 116 19.45 -1.48 12.82
C LEU A 116 20.55 -0.86 13.67
N ALA A 117 20.33 -0.68 14.97
CA ALA A 117 21.33 -0.19 15.91
C ALA A 117 22.52 -1.16 16.03
N ASP A 118 22.26 -2.46 16.23
CA ASP A 118 23.28 -3.51 16.31
C ASP A 118 24.13 -3.58 15.02
N LYS A 119 23.49 -3.44 13.85
CA LYS A 119 24.22 -3.36 12.57
C LYS A 119 25.05 -2.09 12.46
N ALA A 120 24.53 -0.94 12.88
CA ALA A 120 25.27 0.32 12.84
C ALA A 120 26.51 0.23 13.74
N GLU A 121 26.38 -0.32 14.95
CA GLU A 121 27.48 -0.56 15.87
C GLU A 121 28.49 -1.54 15.28
N SER A 122 28.04 -2.68 14.73
CA SER A 122 28.91 -3.65 14.05
C SER A 122 29.71 -3.05 12.89
N TYR A 123 29.08 -2.18 12.08
CA TYR A 123 29.77 -1.48 11.00
C TYR A 123 30.80 -0.48 11.54
N GLN A 124 30.45 0.27 12.59
CA GLN A 124 31.36 1.22 13.23
C GLN A 124 32.59 0.51 13.81
N ASP A 125 32.39 -0.62 14.48
CA ASP A 125 33.44 -1.46 15.05
C ASP A 125 34.36 -2.06 13.97
N THR A 126 33.80 -2.37 12.80
CA THR A 126 34.57 -2.86 11.65
C THR A 126 35.40 -1.75 11.01
N VAL A 127 34.84 -0.55 10.87
CA VAL A 127 35.58 0.63 10.37
C VAL A 127 36.73 0.96 11.31
N GLN A 128 36.48 0.98 12.61
CA GLN A 128 37.50 1.30 13.61
C GLN A 128 38.65 0.27 13.63
N ARG A 129 38.35 -1.02 13.47
CA ARG A 129 39.37 -2.07 13.32
C ARG A 129 40.19 -1.93 12.04
N LEU A 130 39.55 -1.57 10.92
CA LEU A 130 40.24 -1.31 9.66
C LEU A 130 41.14 -0.08 9.76
N GLU A 131 40.70 0.99 10.41
CA GLU A 131 41.52 2.18 10.67
C GLU A 131 42.74 1.86 11.54
N GLN A 132 42.55 1.10 12.62
CA GLN A 132 43.67 0.64 13.47
C GLN A 132 44.65 -0.24 12.68
N SER A 133 44.14 -1.20 11.88
CA SER A 133 44.98 -2.05 11.05
C SER A 133 45.77 -1.24 10.02
N TYR A 134 45.14 -0.22 9.42
CA TYR A 134 45.81 0.64 8.46
C TYR A 134 46.91 1.48 9.11
N GLN A 135 46.65 2.04 10.31
CA GLN A 135 47.64 2.79 11.09
C GLN A 135 48.83 1.91 11.50
N LEU A 136 48.58 0.68 11.96
CA LEU A 136 49.64 -0.28 12.29
C LEU A 136 50.51 -0.60 11.08
N ASN A 137 49.91 -0.96 9.95
CA ASN A 137 50.65 -1.24 8.72
C ASN A 137 51.45 -0.03 8.23
N LEU A 138 50.89 1.18 8.34
CA LEU A 138 51.59 2.41 7.95
C LEU A 138 52.85 2.62 8.82
N THR A 139 52.73 2.37 10.13
CA THR A 139 53.83 2.49 11.09
C THR A 139 54.91 1.45 10.81
N GLU A 140 54.52 0.20 10.57
CA GLU A 140 55.45 -0.89 10.27
C GLU A 140 56.22 -0.65 8.95
N VAL A 141 55.56 -0.10 7.93
CA VAL A 141 56.21 0.32 6.68
C VAL A 141 57.18 1.48 6.91
N GLN A 142 56.81 2.46 7.73
CA GLN A 142 57.68 3.59 8.07
C GLN A 142 58.93 3.13 8.84
N GLU A 143 58.77 2.25 9.83
CA GLU A 143 59.89 1.67 10.59
C GLU A 143 60.80 0.82 9.70
N SER A 144 60.22 -0.03 8.85
CA SER A 144 60.98 -0.84 7.88
C SER A 144 61.80 0.03 6.93
N HIS A 145 61.21 1.11 6.42
CA HIS A 145 61.89 2.06 5.55
C HIS A 145 63.03 2.79 6.29
N ALA A 146 62.79 3.23 7.53
CA ALA A 146 63.82 3.87 8.36
C ALA A 146 65.00 2.92 8.63
N GLN A 147 64.74 1.67 8.99
CA GLN A 147 65.77 0.65 9.20
C GLN A 147 66.57 0.36 7.91
N ALA A 148 65.90 0.33 6.75
CA ALA A 148 66.57 0.12 5.47
C ALA A 148 67.51 1.28 5.11
N LEU A 149 67.14 2.52 5.46
CA LEU A 149 68.01 3.70 5.30
C LEU A 149 69.25 3.61 6.20
N VAL A 150 69.07 3.30 7.49
CA VAL A 150 70.17 3.12 8.44
C VAL A 150 71.14 2.02 7.99
N HIS A 151 70.62 0.89 7.51
CA HIS A 151 71.47 -0.19 6.99
C HIS A 151 72.23 0.20 5.72
N LYS A 152 71.63 1.01 4.84
CA LYS A 152 72.34 1.56 3.67
C LYS A 152 73.47 2.49 4.09
N GLU A 153 73.22 3.35 5.08
CA GLU A 153 74.20 4.29 5.60
C GLU A 153 75.38 3.56 6.28
N GLN A 154 75.09 2.56 7.12
CA GLN A 154 76.11 1.71 7.73
C GLN A 154 76.97 0.98 6.69
N ARG A 155 76.37 0.44 5.62
CA ARG A 155 77.13 -0.20 4.53
C ARG A 155 78.02 0.80 3.78
N ALA A 156 77.53 2.01 3.53
CA ALA A 156 78.34 3.05 2.91
C ALA A 156 79.54 3.43 3.80
N GLN A 157 79.33 3.57 5.11
CA GLN A 157 80.40 3.82 6.08
C GLN A 157 81.42 2.67 6.14
N GLN A 158 80.97 1.41 6.17
CA GLN A 158 81.86 0.26 6.15
C GLN A 158 82.71 0.18 4.88
N MET A 159 82.11 0.47 3.71
CA MET A 159 82.86 0.53 2.45
C MET A 159 83.91 1.65 2.44
N LEU A 160 83.58 2.83 2.99
CA LEU A 160 84.54 3.92 3.13
C LEU A 160 85.70 3.55 4.06
N VAL A 161 85.43 2.91 5.20
CA VAL A 161 86.47 2.44 6.13
C VAL A 161 87.36 1.38 5.47
N GLN A 162 86.79 0.43 4.71
CA GLN A 162 87.57 -0.56 3.97
C GLN A 162 88.45 0.08 2.89
N GLN A 163 87.93 1.08 2.16
CA GLN A 163 88.72 1.84 1.18
C GLN A 163 89.86 2.60 1.85
N GLU A 164 89.61 3.24 3.01
CA GLU A 164 90.64 3.94 3.76
C GLU A 164 91.75 2.98 4.24
N GLN A 165 91.38 1.79 4.73
CA GLN A 165 92.34 0.78 5.17
C GLN A 165 93.17 0.22 4.01
N THR A 166 92.56 -0.04 2.85
CA THR A 166 93.28 -0.52 1.66
C THR A 166 94.23 0.54 1.12
N LEU A 167 93.84 1.82 1.11
CA LEU A 167 94.73 2.93 0.75
C LEU A 167 95.91 3.06 1.73
N LYS A 168 95.67 2.97 3.04
CA LYS A 168 96.73 3.00 4.05
C LYS A 168 97.72 1.85 3.89
N ALA A 169 97.24 0.63 3.62
CA ALA A 169 98.09 -0.53 3.39
C ALA A 169 98.94 -0.39 2.11
N ALA A 170 98.35 0.11 1.03
CA ALA A 170 99.05 0.36 -0.23
C ALA A 170 100.14 1.45 -0.08
N LEU A 171 99.85 2.53 0.66
CA LEU A 171 100.83 3.56 0.98
C LEU A 171 101.99 3.02 1.82
N ALA A 172 101.70 2.23 2.86
CA ALA A 172 102.75 1.63 3.69
C ALA A 172 103.65 0.67 2.90
N THR A 173 103.09 -0.08 1.94
CA THR A 173 103.88 -0.98 1.09
C THR A 173 104.78 -0.18 0.15
N LYS A 174 104.29 0.94 -0.39
CA LYS A 174 105.09 1.83 -1.24
C LYS A 174 106.21 2.52 -0.46
N ASP A 175 105.94 2.95 0.76
CA ASP A 175 106.98 3.53 1.62
C ASP A 175 108.07 2.51 1.97
N GLN A 176 107.71 1.24 2.20
CA GLN A 176 108.68 0.16 2.44
C GLN A 176 109.52 -0.15 1.20
N GLU A 177 108.90 -0.25 0.02
CA GLU A 177 109.62 -0.45 -1.24
C GLU A 177 110.63 0.69 -1.52
N ILE A 178 110.27 1.93 -1.19
CA ILE A 178 111.16 3.08 -1.32
C ILE A 178 112.33 2.99 -0.32
N GLN A 179 112.06 2.61 0.93
CA GLN A 179 113.12 2.45 1.95
C GLN A 179 114.10 1.31 1.60
N ASP A 180 113.59 0.17 1.13
CA ASP A 180 114.42 -0.98 0.75
C ASP A 180 115.30 -0.66 -0.47
N ALA A 181 114.76 0.07 -1.46
CA ALA A 181 115.51 0.52 -2.63
C ALA A 181 116.63 1.52 -2.25
N ILE A 182 116.37 2.41 -1.29
CA ILE A 182 117.38 3.34 -0.78
C ILE A 182 118.48 2.61 -0.01
N GLN A 183 118.14 1.61 0.82
CA GLN A 183 119.15 0.81 1.54
C GLN A 183 120.03 -0.02 0.61
N LEU A 184 119.46 -0.65 -0.42
CA LEU A 184 120.22 -1.45 -1.37
C LEU A 184 121.19 -0.58 -2.19
N ALA A 185 120.73 0.60 -2.64
CA ALA A 185 121.55 1.53 -3.39
C ALA A 185 122.70 2.13 -2.56
N LEU A 186 122.47 2.38 -1.26
CA LEU A 186 123.51 2.84 -0.33
C LEU A 186 124.54 1.73 -0.04
N ALA A 187 124.11 0.49 0.14
CA ALA A 187 124.99 -0.66 0.36
C ALA A 187 125.90 -0.96 -0.84
N ASP A 188 125.35 -0.88 -2.06
CA ASP A 188 126.13 -1.05 -3.29
C ASP A 188 127.15 0.08 -3.46
N LYS A 189 126.80 1.33 -3.10
CA LYS A 189 127.74 2.46 -3.14
C LYS A 189 128.84 2.37 -2.08
N GLU A 190 128.54 1.86 -0.89
CA GLU A 190 129.55 1.60 0.16
C GLU A 190 130.51 0.47 -0.22
N ALA A 191 130.02 -0.61 -0.85
CA ALA A 191 130.87 -1.72 -1.31
C ALA A 191 131.79 -1.30 -2.48
N GLU A 192 131.30 -0.46 -3.38
CA GLU A 192 132.07 0.09 -4.50
C GLU A 192 133.17 1.06 -4.01
N LEU A 193 132.88 1.89 -2.99
CA LEU A 193 133.86 2.78 -2.33
C LEU A 193 134.93 2.01 -1.55
N GLN A 194 134.57 0.92 -0.85
CA GLN A 194 135.55 0.07 -0.17
C GLN A 194 136.51 -0.63 -1.15
N LYS A 195 136.03 -1.01 -2.34
CA LYS A 195 136.86 -1.63 -3.37
C LYS A 195 137.84 -0.64 -4.02
N ILE A 196 137.39 0.59 -4.29
CA ILE A 196 138.25 1.69 -4.81
C ILE A 196 139.32 2.10 -3.79
N LEU A 197 138.99 2.08 -2.49
CA LEU A 197 139.92 2.42 -1.41
C LEU A 197 141.01 1.34 -1.19
N VAL A 198 140.73 0.07 -1.50
CA VAL A 198 141.73 -1.01 -1.55
C VAL A 198 142.59 -0.92 -2.83
N GLU A 199 142.01 -0.54 -3.97
CA GLU A 199 142.75 -0.32 -5.23
C GLU A 199 143.70 0.90 -5.19
N GLN A 200 143.34 2.01 -4.52
CA GLN A 200 144.25 3.16 -4.34
C GLN A 200 145.46 2.84 -3.42
N LYS A 201 145.27 1.99 -2.41
CA LYS A 201 146.36 1.55 -1.52
C LYS A 201 147.35 0.59 -2.18
N VAL A 202 146.92 -0.17 -3.20
CA VAL A 202 147.78 -1.09 -3.96
C VAL A 202 148.56 -0.34 -5.06
N ASN A 203 147.98 0.69 -5.67
CA ASN A 203 148.61 1.46 -6.74
C ASN A 203 149.72 2.43 -6.25
N ALA A 204 149.67 2.89 -4.99
CA ALA A 204 150.75 3.67 -4.38
C ALA A 204 152.02 2.85 -4.05
N ARG A 205 151.92 1.51 -3.96
CA ARG A 205 153.07 0.61 -3.67
C ARG A 205 153.75 0.05 -4.91
N LYS A 206 153.15 0.19 -6.11
CA LYS A 206 153.62 -0.43 -7.36
C LYS A 206 154.44 0.51 -8.26
N ALA A 207 154.52 1.81 -7.92
CA ALA A 207 155.28 2.80 -8.68
C ALA A 207 156.78 2.82 -8.34
N LEU A 208 157.26 2.04 -7.37
CA LEU A 208 158.59 2.25 -6.80
C LEU A 208 159.70 1.30 -7.27
N THR A 209 159.45 0.07 -7.70
CA THR A 209 160.58 -0.85 -7.99
C THR A 209 160.24 -2.00 -8.96
N ASP A 210 159.75 -1.67 -10.15
CA ASP A 210 160.02 -2.41 -11.41
C ASP A 210 161.01 -1.60 -12.28
N LYS A 211 161.96 -0.92 -11.64
CA LYS A 211 163.37 -1.32 -11.75
C LYS A 211 163.52 -2.35 -10.64
N GLU A 212 163.67 -3.63 -10.89
CA GLU A 212 164.66 -4.19 -11.76
C GLU A 212 164.21 -5.61 -12.05
N THR A 213 163.89 -5.82 -13.32
CA THR A 213 164.30 -7.00 -14.05
C THR A 213 163.82 -8.35 -13.52
N GLU A 214 163.09 -9.00 -14.42
CA GLU A 214 163.53 -10.34 -14.79
C GLU A 214 163.19 -11.43 -13.76
N LEU A 215 161.97 -11.36 -13.24
CA LEU A 215 161.31 -12.55 -12.69
C LEU A 215 160.14 -13.01 -13.55
N LEU A 216 160.51 -13.38 -14.77
CA LEU A 216 160.33 -14.77 -15.21
C LEU A 216 158.91 -15.38 -15.02
N LYS A 217 158.21 -15.48 -16.15
CA LYS A 217 157.67 -16.74 -16.71
C LYS A 217 156.20 -17.12 -16.61
N LYS A 218 155.30 -16.53 -15.82
CA LYS A 218 153.98 -17.20 -15.65
C LYS A 218 152.77 -16.31 -15.40
N LEU A 219 152.13 -15.79 -16.45
CA LEU A 219 150.68 -15.53 -16.35
C LEU A 219 149.93 -15.56 -17.69
N ALA A 220 150.21 -16.60 -18.48
CA ALA A 220 149.25 -17.09 -19.47
C ALA A 220 148.00 -17.65 -18.75
N ALA A 221 146.81 -17.35 -19.31
CA ALA A 221 145.58 -18.16 -19.26
C ALA A 221 144.29 -17.61 -18.59
N LYS A 222 144.08 -16.31 -18.32
CA LYS A 222 142.82 -15.89 -17.64
C LYS A 222 142.06 -14.64 -18.11
N GLU A 223 142.11 -14.30 -19.40
CA GLU A 223 141.33 -13.15 -19.92
C GLU A 223 140.20 -13.51 -20.91
N VAL A 224 139.99 -14.79 -21.26
CA VAL A 224 139.03 -15.17 -22.33
C VAL A 224 137.65 -15.64 -21.84
N GLN A 225 137.40 -15.82 -20.53
CA GLN A 225 136.14 -16.43 -20.05
C GLN A 225 135.04 -15.48 -19.57
N LEU A 226 135.28 -14.17 -19.42
CA LEU A 226 134.29 -13.28 -18.79
C LEU A 226 133.42 -12.45 -19.77
N GLN A 227 133.76 -12.40 -21.06
CA GLN A 227 132.97 -11.65 -22.05
C GLN A 227 131.79 -12.44 -22.66
N LYS A 228 131.62 -13.73 -22.35
CA LYS A 228 130.51 -14.57 -22.88
C LYS A 228 129.28 -14.71 -21.97
N ALA A 229 129.33 -14.27 -20.70
CA ALA A 229 128.22 -14.48 -19.76
C ALA A 229 127.21 -13.32 -19.67
N LEU A 230 127.51 -12.15 -20.24
CA LEU A 230 126.72 -10.94 -20.04
C LEU A 230 125.51 -10.80 -20.99
N VAL A 231 125.47 -11.53 -22.11
CA VAL A 231 124.39 -11.42 -23.12
C VAL A 231 123.23 -12.40 -22.85
N ALA A 232 123.43 -13.45 -22.05
CA ALA A 232 122.40 -14.47 -21.79
C ALA A 232 121.39 -14.11 -20.67
N LYS A 233 121.73 -13.17 -19.78
CA LYS A 233 120.89 -12.77 -18.64
C LYS A 233 119.86 -11.69 -18.96
N GLU A 234 120.10 -10.87 -20.00
CA GLU A 234 119.19 -9.81 -20.45
C GLU A 234 117.91 -10.37 -21.12
N MET A 235 118.02 -11.44 -21.93
CA MET A 235 116.88 -12.08 -22.62
C MET A 235 115.94 -12.87 -21.69
N GLN A 236 116.41 -13.35 -20.53
CA GLN A 236 115.56 -14.10 -19.59
C GLN A 236 114.70 -13.19 -18.70
N PHE A 237 115.06 -11.91 -18.55
CA PHE A 237 114.34 -10.98 -17.69
C PHE A 237 113.16 -10.30 -18.42
N GLN A 238 113.30 -10.02 -19.72
CA GLN A 238 112.23 -9.43 -20.52
C GLN A 238 111.08 -10.42 -20.86
N GLN A 239 111.35 -11.73 -20.93
CA GLN A 239 110.31 -12.75 -21.19
C GLN A 239 109.44 -13.05 -19.95
N ALA A 240 110.00 -12.99 -18.74
CA ALA A 240 109.28 -13.27 -17.49
C ALA A 240 108.32 -12.13 -17.06
N LEU A 241 108.61 -10.87 -17.47
CA LEU A 241 107.74 -9.72 -17.20
C LEU A 241 106.43 -9.79 -18.01
N VAL A 242 106.51 -10.18 -19.28
CA VAL A 242 105.36 -10.24 -20.20
C VAL A 242 104.40 -11.38 -19.84
N ASP A 243 104.90 -12.54 -19.42
CA ASP A 243 104.07 -13.69 -19.03
C ASP A 243 103.33 -13.48 -17.69
N SER A 244 103.90 -12.67 -16.79
CA SER A 244 103.28 -12.30 -15.51
C SER A 244 102.15 -11.26 -15.68
N GLU A 245 102.36 -10.23 -16.51
CA GLU A 245 101.32 -9.24 -16.82
C GLU A 245 100.13 -9.85 -17.58
N ALA A 246 100.39 -10.78 -18.52
CA ALA A 246 99.35 -11.43 -19.31
C ALA A 246 98.39 -12.30 -18.45
N LYS A 247 98.92 -13.07 -17.48
CA LYS A 247 98.10 -13.86 -16.55
C LYS A 247 97.29 -12.99 -15.60
N THR A 248 97.85 -11.86 -15.15
CA THR A 248 97.18 -10.95 -14.23
C THR A 248 96.04 -10.19 -14.93
N ARG A 249 96.24 -9.78 -16.20
CA ARG A 249 95.17 -9.20 -17.03
C ARG A 249 94.06 -10.19 -17.36
N GLN A 250 94.38 -11.45 -17.68
CA GLN A 250 93.34 -12.47 -17.92
C GLN A 250 92.50 -12.77 -16.66
N ALA A 251 93.14 -12.82 -15.48
CA ALA A 251 92.43 -13.02 -14.22
C ALA A 251 91.53 -11.83 -13.84
N LEU A 252 91.96 -10.59 -14.12
CA LEU A 252 91.16 -9.38 -13.90
C LEU A 252 89.94 -9.33 -14.83
N VAL A 253 90.14 -9.56 -16.14
CA VAL A 253 89.05 -9.55 -17.12
C VAL A 253 88.01 -10.65 -16.84
N ALA A 254 88.44 -11.85 -16.45
CA ALA A 254 87.53 -12.93 -16.08
C ALA A 254 86.68 -12.58 -14.84
N LYS A 255 87.30 -11.91 -13.84
CA LYS A 255 86.62 -11.52 -12.60
C LYS A 255 85.67 -10.34 -12.82
N GLU A 256 86.03 -9.41 -13.71
CA GLU A 256 85.21 -8.28 -14.12
C GLU A 256 83.97 -8.74 -14.92
N THR A 257 84.14 -9.74 -15.79
CA THR A 257 83.04 -10.36 -16.55
C THR A 257 82.05 -11.07 -15.61
N GLN A 258 82.54 -11.85 -14.64
CA GLN A 258 81.68 -12.50 -13.64
C GLN A 258 80.88 -11.49 -12.78
N LEU A 259 81.47 -10.34 -12.47
CA LEU A 259 80.83 -9.30 -11.67
C LEU A 259 79.74 -8.56 -12.47
N GLN A 260 79.98 -8.32 -13.76
CA GLN A 260 78.99 -7.76 -14.67
C GLN A 260 77.80 -8.71 -14.88
N GLU A 261 78.03 -10.00 -15.07
CA GLU A 261 76.96 -10.99 -15.22
C GLU A 261 76.12 -11.13 -13.93
N ALA A 262 76.76 -11.09 -12.75
CA ALA A 262 76.05 -11.14 -11.47
C ALA A 262 75.20 -9.89 -11.20
N LEU A 263 75.68 -8.71 -11.60
CA LEU A 263 74.92 -7.46 -11.52
C LEU A 263 73.72 -7.46 -12.47
N ALA A 264 73.92 -7.88 -13.72
CA ALA A 264 72.85 -7.98 -14.70
C ALA A 264 71.75 -8.96 -14.25
N ALA A 265 72.13 -10.11 -13.66
CA ALA A 265 71.17 -11.07 -13.12
C ALA A 265 70.38 -10.51 -11.92
N LYS A 266 71.03 -9.75 -11.04
CA LYS A 266 70.37 -9.08 -9.89
C LYS A 266 69.41 -7.97 -10.34
N GLU A 267 69.78 -7.20 -11.36
CA GLU A 267 68.91 -6.15 -11.93
C GLU A 267 67.70 -6.73 -12.65
N ALA A 268 67.88 -7.80 -13.43
CA ALA A 268 66.79 -8.52 -14.08
C ALA A 268 65.81 -9.15 -13.07
N GLN A 269 66.33 -9.68 -11.94
CA GLN A 269 65.50 -10.21 -10.87
C GLN A 269 64.69 -9.10 -10.17
N ARG A 270 65.30 -7.92 -9.95
CA ARG A 270 64.64 -6.77 -9.34
C ARG A 270 63.55 -6.18 -10.24
N SER A 271 63.82 -6.03 -11.53
CA SER A 271 62.84 -5.49 -12.50
C SER A 271 61.63 -6.42 -12.66
N SER A 272 61.87 -7.73 -12.71
CA SER A 272 60.81 -8.76 -12.72
C SER A 272 59.90 -8.70 -11.49
N LYS A 273 60.49 -8.53 -10.29
CA LYS A 273 59.72 -8.43 -9.04
C LYS A 273 58.88 -7.15 -8.99
N LEU A 274 59.46 -6.02 -9.37
CA LEU A 274 58.74 -4.74 -9.43
C LEU A 274 57.59 -4.77 -10.44
N ALA A 275 57.79 -5.40 -11.60
CA ALA A 275 56.76 -5.54 -12.62
C ALA A 275 55.57 -6.40 -12.13
N ARG A 276 55.84 -7.46 -11.34
CA ARG A 276 54.79 -8.27 -10.70
C ARG A 276 53.99 -7.49 -9.68
N GLU A 277 54.66 -6.76 -8.78
CA GLU A 277 54.00 -5.93 -7.77
C GLU A 277 53.15 -4.83 -8.41
N GLN A 278 53.65 -4.17 -9.48
CA GLN A 278 52.88 -3.18 -10.23
C GLN A 278 51.64 -3.79 -10.92
N ALA A 279 51.77 -5.00 -11.47
CA ALA A 279 50.64 -5.70 -12.10
C ALA A 279 49.57 -6.12 -11.07
N GLU A 280 49.97 -6.54 -9.87
CA GLU A 280 49.05 -6.85 -8.78
C GLU A 280 48.31 -5.61 -8.27
N TYR A 281 49.02 -4.50 -8.05
CA TYR A 281 48.41 -3.22 -7.69
C TYR A 281 47.43 -2.74 -8.76
N ALA A 282 47.80 -2.81 -10.04
CA ALA A 282 46.91 -2.42 -11.14
C ALA A 282 45.62 -3.27 -11.18
N ARG A 283 45.72 -4.58 -10.92
CA ARG A 283 44.55 -5.49 -10.84
C ARG A 283 43.67 -5.17 -9.63
N ALA A 284 44.26 -4.93 -8.46
CA ALA A 284 43.51 -4.56 -7.25
C ALA A 284 42.76 -3.24 -7.44
N LEU A 285 43.41 -2.24 -8.03
CA LEU A 285 42.84 -0.93 -8.29
C LEU A 285 41.71 -1.00 -9.32
N ALA A 286 41.85 -1.82 -10.37
CA ALA A 286 40.78 -2.10 -11.33
C ALA A 286 39.58 -2.82 -10.65
N GLY A 287 39.84 -3.76 -9.74
CA GLY A 287 38.83 -4.45 -8.95
C GLY A 287 38.02 -3.50 -8.06
N LEU A 288 38.70 -2.64 -7.30
CA LEU A 288 38.06 -1.62 -6.46
C LEU A 288 37.23 -0.64 -7.29
N LYS A 289 37.75 -0.18 -8.44
CA LYS A 289 37.06 0.77 -9.32
C LYS A 289 35.74 0.17 -9.85
N LYS A 290 35.74 -1.12 -10.18
CA LYS A 290 34.54 -1.85 -10.60
C LYS A 290 33.51 -2.02 -9.48
N GLN A 291 33.98 -2.27 -8.25
CA GLN A 291 33.10 -2.33 -7.07
C GLN A 291 32.46 -0.96 -6.75
N LEU A 292 33.24 0.12 -6.85
CA LEU A 292 32.75 1.49 -6.65
C LEU A 292 31.64 1.82 -7.65
N GLN A 293 31.87 1.56 -8.95
CA GLN A 293 30.85 1.75 -9.98
C GLN A 293 29.58 0.93 -9.72
N GLY A 294 29.72 -0.31 -9.24
CA GLY A 294 28.58 -1.13 -8.85
C GLY A 294 27.78 -0.54 -7.68
N LYS A 295 28.47 0.07 -6.71
CA LYS A 295 27.84 0.73 -5.55
C LYS A 295 27.18 2.06 -5.93
N GLU A 296 27.78 2.84 -6.81
CA GLU A 296 27.20 4.07 -7.35
C GLU A 296 25.91 3.78 -8.14
N ALA A 297 25.90 2.73 -8.96
CA ALA A 297 24.70 2.29 -9.67
C ALA A 297 23.59 1.83 -8.72
N GLN A 298 23.93 1.12 -7.63
CA GLN A 298 22.98 0.74 -6.58
C GLN A 298 22.39 1.97 -5.88
N LEU A 299 23.22 2.96 -5.55
CA LEU A 299 22.78 4.21 -4.92
C LEU A 299 21.83 5.00 -5.81
N GLU A 300 22.12 5.08 -7.11
CA GLU A 300 21.26 5.78 -8.08
C GLU A 300 19.91 5.07 -8.24
N SER A 301 19.90 3.74 -8.30
CA SER A 301 18.66 2.93 -8.30
C SER A 301 17.81 3.17 -7.04
N LEU A 302 18.45 3.22 -5.86
CA LEU A 302 17.78 3.51 -4.59
C LEU A 302 17.19 4.94 -4.56
N LYS A 303 17.91 5.94 -5.07
CA LYS A 303 17.38 7.31 -5.21
C LYS A 303 16.15 7.36 -6.10
N GLN A 304 16.19 6.65 -7.24
CA GLN A 304 15.03 6.57 -8.14
C GLN A 304 13.84 5.87 -7.48
N GLN A 305 14.07 4.80 -6.71
CA GLN A 305 13.02 4.15 -5.92
C GLN A 305 12.44 5.08 -4.86
N GLY A 306 13.28 5.83 -4.14
CA GLY A 306 12.86 6.84 -3.16
C GLY A 306 11.99 7.94 -3.79
N ASN A 307 12.41 8.47 -4.94
CA ASN A 307 11.63 9.47 -5.69
C ASN A 307 10.27 8.92 -6.15
N ARG A 308 10.24 7.67 -6.65
CA ARG A 308 8.98 7.00 -7.00
C ARG A 308 8.07 6.84 -5.79
N LEU A 309 8.62 6.46 -4.64
CA LEU A 309 7.86 6.29 -3.41
C LEU A 309 7.28 7.62 -2.91
N ALA A 310 8.08 8.69 -2.94
CA ALA A 310 7.63 10.04 -2.58
C ALA A 310 6.51 10.54 -3.50
N SER A 311 6.61 10.28 -4.81
CA SER A 311 5.57 10.66 -5.77
C SER A 311 4.25 9.90 -5.54
N LYS A 312 4.32 8.58 -5.26
CA LYS A 312 3.15 7.77 -4.87
C LYS A 312 2.53 8.27 -3.56
N HIS A 313 3.33 8.58 -2.55
CA HIS A 313 2.85 9.11 -1.28
C HIS A 313 2.10 10.43 -1.47
N LYS A 314 2.63 11.35 -2.28
CA LYS A 314 1.97 12.61 -2.63
C LYS A 314 0.65 12.39 -3.37
N ALA A 315 0.59 11.42 -4.30
CA ALA A 315 -0.63 11.07 -5.01
C ALA A 315 -1.70 10.50 -4.06
N LEU A 316 -1.32 9.61 -3.13
CA LEU A 316 -2.21 9.05 -2.12
C LEU A 316 -2.77 10.11 -1.19
N LEU A 317 -1.95 11.04 -0.69
CA LEU A 317 -2.43 12.18 0.10
C LEU A 317 -3.42 13.06 -0.68
N GLY A 318 -3.18 13.26 -1.97
CA GLY A 318 -4.10 13.97 -2.86
C GLY A 318 -5.45 13.25 -3.00
N ALA A 319 -5.43 11.93 -3.16
CA ALA A 319 -6.64 11.10 -3.22
C ALA A 319 -7.40 11.11 -1.90
N GLN A 320 -6.70 10.96 -0.77
CA GLN A 320 -7.29 11.02 0.57
C GLN A 320 -8.04 12.34 0.80
N LYS A 321 -7.42 13.49 0.48
CA LYS A 321 -8.07 14.80 0.61
C LYS A 321 -9.32 14.94 -0.25
N LYS A 322 -9.34 14.33 -1.45
CA LYS A 322 -10.54 14.31 -2.31
C LYS A 322 -11.66 13.48 -1.68
N ILE A 323 -11.33 12.28 -1.20
CA ILE A 323 -12.28 11.39 -0.50
C ILE A 323 -12.85 12.07 0.74
N ASP A 324 -12.01 12.72 1.56
CA ASP A 324 -12.46 13.42 2.76
C ASP A 324 -13.43 14.56 2.43
N LYS A 325 -13.15 15.31 1.36
CA LYS A 325 -14.03 16.38 0.87
C LYS A 325 -15.36 15.83 0.34
N GLU A 326 -15.33 14.76 -0.44
CA GLU A 326 -16.55 14.09 -0.94
C GLU A 326 -17.38 13.52 0.21
N LEU A 327 -16.74 12.87 1.18
CA LEU A 327 -17.40 12.31 2.37
C LEU A 327 -18.06 13.40 3.22
N ALA A 328 -17.38 14.55 3.40
CA ALA A 328 -17.97 15.71 4.06
C ALA A 328 -19.20 16.23 3.29
N GLY A 329 -19.12 16.31 1.95
CA GLY A 329 -20.24 16.67 1.08
C GLY A 329 -21.43 15.72 1.21
N VAL A 330 -21.18 14.40 1.23
CA VAL A 330 -22.22 13.37 1.41
C VAL A 330 -22.86 13.45 2.79
N ARG A 331 -22.08 13.65 3.86
CA ARG A 331 -22.59 13.83 5.22
C ARG A 331 -23.51 15.06 5.31
N GLN A 332 -23.09 16.18 4.72
CA GLN A 332 -23.90 17.39 4.67
C GLN A 332 -25.20 17.17 3.87
N ALA A 333 -25.12 16.56 2.69
CA ALA A 333 -26.29 16.26 1.87
C ALA A 333 -27.29 15.33 2.58
N LYS A 334 -26.81 14.36 3.37
CA LYS A 334 -27.66 13.49 4.20
C LYS A 334 -28.38 14.28 5.30
N GLN A 335 -27.68 15.19 5.99
CA GLN A 335 -28.28 16.05 7.01
C GLN A 335 -29.32 17.00 6.40
N ASP A 336 -29.02 17.59 5.25
CA ASP A 336 -29.94 18.52 4.58
C ASP A 336 -31.17 17.78 4.03
N LYS A 337 -30.99 16.58 3.46
CA LYS A 337 -32.12 15.70 3.09
C LYS A 337 -32.99 15.40 4.31
N GLN A 338 -32.39 15.09 5.46
CA GLN A 338 -33.14 14.79 6.68
C GLN A 338 -33.95 16.00 7.16
N LYS A 339 -33.37 17.21 7.16
CA LYS A 339 -34.09 18.45 7.51
C LYS A 339 -35.29 18.69 6.60
N ILE A 340 -35.14 18.47 5.29
CA ILE A 340 -36.24 18.58 4.33
C ILE A 340 -37.32 17.53 4.65
N THR A 341 -36.95 16.27 4.84
CA THR A 341 -37.86 15.18 5.23
C THR A 341 -38.64 15.50 6.50
N ASP A 342 -37.99 16.05 7.53
CA ASP A 342 -38.65 16.40 8.78
C ASP A 342 -39.66 17.55 8.60
N ARG A 343 -39.37 18.52 7.72
CA ARG A 343 -40.33 19.56 7.35
C ARG A 343 -41.50 19.00 6.56
N LEU A 344 -41.27 18.02 5.69
CA LEU A 344 -42.31 17.37 4.88
C LEU A 344 -43.38 16.70 5.76
N LYS A 345 -43.04 16.21 6.96
CA LYS A 345 -44.03 15.66 7.92
C LYS A 345 -45.19 16.60 8.23
N ALA A 346 -45.02 17.91 8.07
CA ALA A 346 -46.12 18.86 8.22
C ALA A 346 -47.29 18.59 7.24
N LEU A 347 -47.02 17.94 6.10
CA LEU A 347 -48.03 17.55 5.11
C LEU A 347 -48.97 16.44 5.62
N GLU A 348 -48.59 15.70 6.66
CA GLU A 348 -49.43 14.64 7.23
C GLU A 348 -50.73 15.19 7.83
N LYS A 349 -50.68 16.42 8.36
CA LYS A 349 -51.87 17.14 8.85
C LYS A 349 -52.90 17.42 7.76
N HIS A 350 -52.52 17.28 6.50
CA HIS A 350 -53.37 17.50 5.34
C HIS A 350 -53.76 16.21 4.63
N GLY A 351 -53.42 15.03 5.17
CA GLY A 351 -53.85 13.72 4.65
C GLY A 351 -52.83 13.00 3.75
N ALA A 352 -51.66 13.59 3.49
CA ALA A 352 -50.54 12.85 2.91
C ALA A 352 -49.87 11.96 3.97
N MET A 353 -49.09 10.96 3.56
CA MET A 353 -48.21 10.22 4.47
C MET A 353 -46.75 10.49 4.09
N VAL A 354 -45.87 10.69 5.06
CA VAL A 354 -44.46 11.00 4.77
C VAL A 354 -43.56 9.91 5.32
N THR A 355 -42.80 9.26 4.43
CA THR A 355 -41.88 8.21 4.86
C THR A 355 -40.60 8.82 5.46
N LYS A 356 -39.88 8.03 6.25
CA LYS A 356 -38.56 8.40 6.79
C LYS A 356 -37.52 8.75 5.73
N PHE A 357 -37.77 8.41 4.46
CA PHE A 357 -36.88 8.68 3.34
C PHE A 357 -37.24 9.96 2.57
N GLY A 358 -38.30 10.67 2.97
CA GLY A 358 -38.76 11.91 2.33
C GLY A 358 -39.76 11.69 1.20
N GLU A 359 -40.36 10.50 1.12
CA GLU A 359 -41.39 10.20 0.13
C GLU A 359 -42.74 10.71 0.64
N VAL A 360 -43.45 11.47 -0.18
CA VAL A 360 -44.78 12.00 0.15
C VAL A 360 -45.81 11.18 -0.59
N ILE A 361 -46.48 10.29 0.14
CA ILE A 361 -47.49 9.38 -0.37
C ILE A 361 -48.85 10.10 -0.35
N LEU A 362 -49.47 10.14 -1.53
CA LEU A 362 -50.81 10.60 -1.80
C LEU A 362 -51.72 9.36 -1.84
N PRO A 363 -52.42 9.03 -0.74
CA PRO A 363 -53.28 7.85 -0.71
C PRO A 363 -54.40 8.00 -1.75
N LEU A 364 -54.65 6.94 -2.52
CA LEU A 364 -55.78 6.91 -3.44
C LEU A 364 -56.96 6.21 -2.79
N ASN A 365 -58.16 6.67 -3.11
CA ASN A 365 -59.41 6.04 -2.73
C ASN A 365 -60.30 5.85 -3.97
N ALA A 366 -61.47 5.24 -3.79
CA ALA A 366 -62.40 4.94 -4.88
C ALA A 366 -62.89 6.18 -5.66
N THR A 367 -62.74 7.37 -5.09
CA THR A 367 -63.13 8.66 -5.69
C THR A 367 -61.93 9.47 -6.18
N SER A 368 -60.71 8.90 -6.19
CA SER A 368 -59.53 9.60 -6.70
C SER A 368 -59.45 9.60 -8.22
N PHE A 369 -59.78 8.45 -8.82
CA PHE A 369 -59.81 8.25 -10.27
C PHE A 369 -61.15 7.64 -10.67
N ARG A 370 -61.59 7.84 -11.91
CA ARG A 370 -62.67 7.02 -12.49
C ARG A 370 -62.28 5.54 -12.38
N ARG A 371 -63.26 4.67 -12.10
CA ARG A 371 -63.04 3.24 -11.84
C ARG A 371 -62.23 2.61 -12.98
N ASP A 372 -61.18 1.88 -12.61
CA ASP A 372 -60.22 1.22 -13.50
C ASP A 372 -59.62 2.13 -14.59
N ASP A 373 -59.51 3.42 -14.27
CA ASP A 373 -59.05 4.45 -15.18
C ASP A 373 -58.03 5.39 -14.48
N HIS A 374 -57.55 6.38 -15.23
CA HIS A 374 -56.55 7.39 -14.85
C HIS A 374 -57.11 8.82 -14.88
N VAL A 375 -58.39 8.99 -15.23
CA VAL A 375 -59.07 10.29 -15.18
C VAL A 375 -59.26 10.73 -13.73
N ILE A 376 -58.60 11.82 -13.34
CA ILE A 376 -58.63 12.40 -12.00
C ILE A 376 -60.01 12.98 -11.70
N GLN A 377 -60.61 12.58 -10.57
CA GLN A 377 -61.87 13.12 -10.08
C GLN A 377 -61.66 14.29 -9.11
N ALA A 378 -62.71 15.08 -8.88
CA ALA A 378 -62.68 16.29 -8.05
C ALA A 378 -62.01 16.09 -6.66
N PRO A 379 -62.29 15.02 -5.90
CA PRO A 379 -61.65 14.82 -4.60
C PRO A 379 -60.11 14.76 -4.66
N LEU A 380 -59.55 14.10 -5.69
CA LEU A 380 -58.10 14.06 -5.87
C LEU A 380 -57.57 15.41 -6.39
N GLN A 381 -58.31 16.12 -7.24
CA GLN A 381 -57.93 17.47 -7.66
C GLN A 381 -57.78 18.41 -6.46
N ASP A 382 -58.74 18.41 -5.54
CA ASP A 382 -58.74 19.28 -4.36
C ASP A 382 -57.63 18.89 -3.37
N PHE A 383 -57.38 17.60 -3.22
CA PHE A 383 -56.26 17.10 -2.44
C PHE A 383 -54.91 17.53 -3.03
N LEU A 384 -54.73 17.43 -4.36
CA LEU A 384 -53.52 17.90 -5.05
C LEU A 384 -53.34 19.42 -4.91
N ARG A 385 -54.41 20.21 -5.08
CA ARG A 385 -54.42 21.67 -4.85
C ARG A 385 -54.05 22.04 -3.42
N THR A 386 -54.23 21.13 -2.46
CA THR A 386 -53.80 21.32 -1.07
C THR A 386 -52.34 20.94 -0.86
N ILE A 387 -51.93 19.75 -1.29
CA ILE A 387 -50.61 19.19 -0.96
C ILE A 387 -49.49 19.79 -1.81
N VAL A 388 -49.67 19.88 -3.13
CA VAL A 388 -48.58 20.23 -4.06
C VAL A 388 -48.02 21.63 -3.83
N PRO A 389 -48.82 22.69 -3.58
CA PRO A 389 -48.26 24.01 -3.27
C PRO A 389 -47.39 24.02 -2.01
N ARG A 390 -47.78 23.23 -1.00
CA ARG A 390 -47.03 23.12 0.26
C ARG A 390 -45.74 22.32 0.04
N TYR A 391 -45.82 21.21 -0.70
CA TYR A 391 -44.66 20.41 -1.08
C TYR A 391 -43.64 21.24 -1.86
N ALA A 392 -44.09 21.94 -2.90
CA ALA A 392 -43.26 22.83 -3.71
C ALA A 392 -42.62 23.95 -2.87
N LYS A 393 -43.35 24.55 -1.93
CA LYS A 393 -42.79 25.55 -1.00
C LYS A 393 -41.75 24.95 -0.04
N LEU A 394 -41.96 23.73 0.44
CA LEU A 394 -41.01 23.08 1.34
C LEU A 394 -39.69 22.70 0.64
N LEU A 395 -39.76 22.34 -0.65
CA LEU A 395 -38.57 22.02 -1.45
C LEU A 395 -37.90 23.26 -2.06
N CYS A 396 -38.69 24.20 -2.59
CA CYS A 396 -38.23 25.29 -3.43
C CYS A 396 -38.67 26.69 -2.97
N GLY A 397 -39.18 26.80 -1.74
CA GLY A 397 -39.52 28.10 -1.13
C GLY A 397 -38.31 28.98 -0.85
N GLU A 398 -37.14 28.36 -0.63
CA GLU A 398 -35.86 29.04 -0.49
C GLU A 398 -34.92 28.62 -1.63
N PRO A 399 -34.27 29.57 -2.34
CA PRO A 399 -33.39 29.26 -3.47
C PRO A 399 -32.28 28.26 -3.12
N GLN A 400 -31.72 28.37 -1.91
CA GLN A 400 -30.67 27.48 -1.41
C GLN A 400 -31.12 26.02 -1.34
N TYR A 401 -32.35 25.74 -0.88
CA TYR A 401 -32.87 24.37 -0.81
C TYR A 401 -33.27 23.85 -2.19
N CYS A 402 -33.87 24.69 -3.03
CA CYS A 402 -34.25 24.29 -4.39
C CYS A 402 -33.02 23.90 -5.23
N ALA A 403 -31.89 24.60 -5.07
CA ALA A 403 -30.65 24.31 -5.77
C ALA A 403 -30.06 22.93 -5.39
N GLN A 404 -30.29 22.49 -4.15
CA GLN A 404 -29.85 21.18 -3.67
C GLN A 404 -30.72 20.03 -4.17
N ILE A 405 -31.95 20.29 -4.63
CA ILE A 405 -32.82 19.29 -5.25
C ILE A 405 -32.37 19.09 -6.71
N LYS A 406 -32.00 17.86 -7.06
CA LYS A 406 -31.70 17.45 -8.43
C LYS A 406 -32.98 17.26 -9.22
N GLU A 407 -33.87 16.45 -8.68
CA GLU A 407 -35.09 16.02 -9.34
C GLU A 407 -36.18 15.69 -8.33
N VAL A 408 -37.42 15.77 -8.81
CA VAL A 408 -38.65 15.33 -8.16
C VAL A 408 -39.33 14.35 -9.10
N LYS A 409 -39.88 13.27 -8.55
CA LYS A 409 -40.53 12.20 -9.31
C LYS A 409 -41.97 12.01 -8.90
N VAL A 410 -42.80 11.59 -9.84
CA VAL A 410 -44.16 11.07 -9.57
C VAL A 410 -44.16 9.57 -9.84
N GLY A 411 -44.37 8.77 -8.79
CA GLY A 411 -44.48 7.33 -8.89
C GLY A 411 -45.91 6.86 -8.67
N GLY A 412 -46.45 6.04 -9.57
CA GLY A 412 -47.75 5.41 -9.40
C GLY A 412 -47.60 3.99 -8.85
N HIS A 413 -48.46 3.62 -7.91
CA HIS A 413 -48.53 2.28 -7.33
C HIS A 413 -49.96 1.75 -7.41
N ALA A 414 -50.06 0.45 -7.63
CA ALA A 414 -51.32 -0.27 -7.70
C ALA A 414 -51.33 -1.40 -6.68
N SER A 415 -52.52 -1.77 -6.21
CA SER A 415 -52.69 -2.95 -5.36
C SER A 415 -52.35 -4.23 -6.12
N PRO A 416 -51.89 -5.29 -5.45
CA PRO A 416 -51.71 -6.60 -6.07
C PRO A 416 -53.05 -7.31 -6.26
N VAL A 417 -53.92 -6.71 -7.06
CA VAL A 417 -55.24 -7.22 -7.42
C VAL A 417 -55.37 -7.17 -8.94
N TYR A 418 -55.77 -8.29 -9.52
CA TYR A 418 -56.06 -8.39 -10.94
C TYR A 418 -57.31 -9.23 -11.16
N LYS A 419 -58.25 -8.72 -11.97
CA LYS A 419 -59.57 -9.34 -12.18
C LYS A 419 -60.27 -9.72 -10.87
N GLY A 420 -60.16 -8.84 -9.87
CA GLY A 420 -60.75 -9.02 -8.54
C GLY A 420 -60.07 -10.05 -7.65
N LYS A 421 -58.92 -10.62 -8.04
CA LYS A 421 -58.18 -11.61 -7.24
C LYS A 421 -56.83 -11.09 -6.79
N TYR A 422 -56.37 -11.53 -5.63
CA TYR A 422 -55.03 -11.20 -5.14
C TYR A 422 -53.93 -11.88 -5.96
N MET A 423 -52.87 -11.14 -6.24
CA MET A 423 -51.69 -11.60 -6.97
C MET A 423 -50.46 -11.55 -6.07
N SER A 424 -49.49 -12.46 -6.25
CA SER A 424 -48.18 -12.29 -5.59
C SER A 424 -47.30 -11.36 -6.44
N PRO A 425 -46.61 -10.37 -5.84
CA PRO A 425 -45.55 -9.64 -6.53
C PRO A 425 -44.46 -10.54 -7.10
N GLU A 426 -44.20 -11.67 -6.44
CA GLU A 426 -43.14 -12.64 -6.73
C GLU A 426 -43.57 -13.76 -7.69
N ASP A 427 -44.83 -13.78 -8.13
CA ASP A 427 -45.34 -14.79 -9.06
C ASP A 427 -44.96 -14.43 -10.50
N GLU A 428 -44.26 -15.34 -11.18
CA GLU A 428 -43.80 -15.18 -12.57
C GLU A 428 -44.63 -15.98 -13.58
N SER A 429 -45.74 -16.60 -13.16
CA SER A 429 -46.63 -17.34 -14.05
C SER A 429 -47.15 -16.47 -15.20
N PRO A 430 -47.57 -17.06 -16.34
CA PRO A 430 -48.11 -16.28 -17.46
C PRO A 430 -49.25 -15.32 -17.04
N LEU A 431 -50.16 -15.78 -16.16
CA LEU A 431 -51.24 -14.94 -15.63
C LEU A 431 -50.70 -13.77 -14.79
N ALA A 432 -49.71 -14.03 -13.93
CA ALA A 432 -49.09 -13.00 -13.11
C ALA A 432 -48.34 -11.96 -13.96
N ARG A 433 -47.67 -12.35 -15.03
CA ARG A 433 -47.04 -11.40 -15.97
C ARG A 433 -48.05 -10.46 -16.62
N TYR A 434 -49.22 -10.96 -17.03
CA TYR A 434 -50.30 -10.10 -17.54
C TYR A 434 -50.84 -9.16 -16.45
N ALA A 435 -51.00 -9.66 -15.22
CA ALA A 435 -51.45 -8.86 -14.09
C ALA A 435 -50.44 -7.75 -13.72
N GLN A 436 -49.14 -8.07 -13.73
CA GLN A 436 -48.04 -7.12 -13.52
C GLN A 436 -48.06 -6.05 -14.59
N TYR A 437 -48.11 -6.43 -15.88
CA TYR A 437 -48.17 -5.48 -17.00
C TYR A 437 -49.37 -4.53 -16.89
N TYR A 438 -50.58 -5.07 -16.68
CA TYR A 438 -51.80 -4.27 -16.55
C TYR A 438 -51.69 -3.24 -15.41
N ASN A 439 -51.23 -3.68 -14.23
CA ASN A 439 -51.12 -2.79 -13.08
C ASN A 439 -49.96 -1.80 -13.23
N LEU A 440 -48.86 -2.19 -13.89
CA LEU A 440 -47.76 -1.30 -14.22
C LEU A 440 -48.24 -0.16 -15.11
N GLU A 441 -48.92 -0.49 -16.21
CA GLU A 441 -49.46 0.48 -17.15
C GLU A 441 -50.50 1.41 -16.49
N LEU A 442 -51.45 0.84 -15.73
CA LEU A 442 -52.45 1.62 -15.02
C LEU A 442 -51.81 2.59 -14.00
N SER A 443 -50.83 2.11 -13.24
CA SER A 443 -50.13 2.93 -12.26
C SER A 443 -49.32 4.05 -12.93
N PHE A 444 -48.67 3.77 -14.06
CA PHE A 444 -47.96 4.78 -14.86
C PHE A 444 -48.91 5.85 -15.39
N LYS A 445 -50.04 5.46 -15.99
CA LYS A 445 -51.06 6.39 -16.51
C LYS A 445 -51.62 7.29 -15.41
N ARG A 446 -51.83 6.75 -14.20
CA ARG A 446 -52.27 7.53 -13.03
C ARG A 446 -51.21 8.53 -12.56
N ALA A 447 -49.94 8.12 -12.49
CA ALA A 447 -48.84 9.03 -12.17
C ALA A 447 -48.71 10.15 -13.21
N GLN A 448 -48.85 9.80 -14.49
CA GLN A 448 -48.84 10.74 -15.60
C GLN A 448 -49.99 11.74 -15.54
N ALA A 449 -51.20 11.29 -15.22
CA ALA A 449 -52.36 12.17 -15.03
C ALA A 449 -52.10 13.18 -13.89
N VAL A 450 -51.53 12.73 -12.76
CA VAL A 450 -51.18 13.62 -11.64
C VAL A 450 -50.11 14.63 -12.07
N PHE A 451 -49.07 14.19 -12.76
CA PHE A 451 -48.05 15.07 -13.31
C PHE A 451 -48.64 16.13 -14.25
N GLN A 452 -49.51 15.73 -15.18
CA GLN A 452 -50.16 16.63 -16.14
C GLN A 452 -51.04 17.66 -15.41
N PHE A 453 -51.84 17.22 -14.44
CA PHE A 453 -52.67 18.11 -13.65
C PHE A 453 -51.83 19.16 -12.89
N ILE A 454 -50.74 18.75 -12.25
CA ILE A 454 -49.79 19.66 -11.59
C ILE A 454 -49.18 20.65 -12.57
N LYS A 455 -48.78 20.17 -13.76
CA LYS A 455 -48.08 20.97 -14.77
C LYS A 455 -49.00 21.98 -15.46
N PHE A 456 -50.19 21.57 -15.85
CA PHE A 456 -51.05 22.33 -16.76
C PHE A 456 -52.27 22.93 -16.06
N ASP A 457 -52.88 22.23 -15.11
CA ASP A 457 -54.19 22.59 -14.55
C ASP A 457 -54.13 23.25 -13.15
N MET A 458 -52.92 23.40 -12.60
CA MET A 458 -52.70 23.99 -11.28
C MET A 458 -51.87 25.28 -11.33
N PHE A 459 -52.21 26.25 -10.48
CA PHE A 459 -51.42 27.45 -10.22
C PHE A 459 -50.98 27.48 -8.76
N PHE A 460 -49.69 27.66 -8.51
CA PHE A 460 -49.15 27.67 -7.14
C PHE A 460 -47.78 28.39 -7.05
N PRO A 461 -47.40 28.88 -5.85
CA PRO A 461 -46.10 29.51 -5.63
C PRO A 461 -44.93 28.57 -5.95
N HIS A 462 -43.82 29.14 -6.43
CA HIS A 462 -42.60 28.40 -6.82
C HIS A 462 -42.79 27.34 -7.91
N LYS A 463 -43.93 27.34 -8.64
CA LYS A 463 -44.21 26.38 -9.72
C LYS A 463 -43.10 26.31 -10.76
N ALA A 464 -42.58 27.45 -11.23
CA ALA A 464 -41.54 27.47 -12.26
C ALA A 464 -40.28 26.69 -11.83
N GLU A 465 -39.77 26.95 -10.61
CA GLU A 465 -38.60 26.25 -10.08
C GLU A 465 -38.91 24.79 -9.76
N PHE A 466 -40.07 24.50 -9.17
CA PHE A 466 -40.50 23.13 -8.89
C PHE A 466 -40.63 22.29 -10.18
N MET A 467 -41.22 22.85 -11.24
CA MET A 467 -41.40 22.15 -12.52
C MET A 467 -40.07 21.89 -13.25
N LYS A 468 -39.02 22.68 -13.02
CA LYS A 468 -37.67 22.35 -13.51
C LYS A 468 -37.09 21.11 -12.84
N LYS A 469 -37.55 20.79 -11.63
CA LYS A 469 -37.13 19.59 -10.88
C LYS A 469 -38.04 18.40 -11.12
N LEU A 470 -39.33 18.61 -11.40
CA LEU A 470 -40.28 17.53 -11.66
C LEU A 470 -40.07 16.95 -13.07
N THR A 471 -39.17 15.97 -13.18
CA THR A 471 -38.66 15.46 -14.47
C THR A 471 -38.97 13.99 -14.73
N ASP A 472 -39.39 13.23 -13.71
CA ASP A 472 -39.57 11.78 -13.80
C ASP A 472 -41.02 11.38 -13.43
N VAL A 473 -41.61 10.53 -14.28
CA VAL A 473 -42.91 9.91 -14.05
C VAL A 473 -42.76 8.41 -14.26
N SER A 474 -43.15 7.62 -13.27
CA SER A 474 -42.96 6.17 -13.27
C SER A 474 -44.19 5.43 -12.77
N GLY A 475 -44.40 4.21 -13.26
CA GLY A 475 -45.36 3.26 -12.73
C GLY A 475 -44.60 2.09 -12.11
N HIS A 476 -45.07 1.60 -10.98
CA HIS A 476 -44.47 0.46 -10.28
C HIS A 476 -45.41 -0.75 -10.18
N GLY A 477 -46.66 -0.61 -10.63
CA GLY A 477 -47.70 -1.60 -10.42
C GLY A 477 -47.78 -1.98 -8.95
N TYR A 478 -47.84 -3.29 -8.69
CA TYR A 478 -47.80 -3.85 -7.33
C TYR A 478 -46.46 -4.50 -6.97
N LEU A 479 -45.41 -4.32 -7.78
CA LEU A 479 -44.12 -4.97 -7.56
C LEU A 479 -43.41 -4.48 -6.29
N LYS A 480 -43.78 -3.29 -5.81
CA LYS A 480 -43.30 -2.70 -4.53
C LYS A 480 -44.31 -2.84 -3.39
N ALA A 481 -45.43 -3.52 -3.61
CA ALA A 481 -46.43 -3.72 -2.57
C ALA A 481 -45.92 -4.69 -1.50
N LYS A 482 -46.51 -4.63 -0.31
CA LYS A 482 -46.29 -5.67 0.70
C LYS A 482 -46.69 -7.03 0.12
N SER A 483 -45.85 -8.05 0.35
CA SER A 483 -46.11 -9.42 -0.09
C SER A 483 -47.49 -9.86 0.40
N VAL A 484 -48.30 -10.35 -0.53
CA VAL A 484 -49.62 -10.89 -0.21
C VAL A 484 -49.41 -12.21 0.54
N PRO A 485 -50.04 -12.40 1.73
CA PRO A 485 -49.95 -13.68 2.42
C PRO A 485 -50.42 -14.83 1.52
N LYS A 486 -49.68 -15.95 1.50
CA LYS A 486 -49.92 -17.08 0.59
C LYS A 486 -51.38 -17.57 0.61
N LEU A 487 -52.03 -17.50 1.77
CA LEU A 487 -53.43 -17.92 1.93
C LEU A 487 -54.44 -17.07 1.15
N TYR A 488 -54.06 -15.87 0.71
CA TYR A 488 -54.91 -14.95 -0.05
C TYR A 488 -54.64 -14.99 -1.55
N VAL A 489 -53.45 -15.42 -2.00
CA VAL A 489 -53.08 -15.45 -3.42
C VAL A 489 -54.11 -16.26 -4.22
N GLY A 490 -54.61 -15.69 -5.32
CA GLY A 490 -55.64 -16.27 -6.19
C GLY A 490 -57.08 -16.18 -5.67
N LYS A 491 -57.30 -15.76 -4.41
CA LYS A 491 -58.64 -15.54 -3.85
C LYS A 491 -59.17 -14.15 -4.22
N PHE A 492 -60.49 -14.00 -4.21
CA PHE A 492 -61.13 -12.71 -4.42
C PHE A 492 -60.70 -11.69 -3.37
N ALA A 493 -60.28 -10.52 -3.84
CA ALA A 493 -59.76 -9.45 -3.03
C ALA A 493 -60.90 -8.73 -2.31
N LYS A 494 -60.92 -8.87 -0.97
CA LYS A 494 -61.82 -8.13 -0.09
C LYS A 494 -61.22 -6.81 0.41
N CYS A 495 -59.89 -6.68 0.32
CA CYS A 495 -59.11 -5.52 0.75
C CYS A 495 -59.48 -5.03 2.17
N ALA A 496 -59.69 -6.00 3.06
CA ALA A 496 -60.04 -5.84 4.47
C ALA A 496 -59.10 -6.70 5.33
N ASP A 497 -59.20 -6.55 6.65
CA ASP A 497 -58.54 -7.40 7.64
C ASP A 497 -56.99 -7.38 7.55
N GLU A 498 -56.34 -8.56 7.56
CA GLU A 498 -54.88 -8.76 7.63
C GLU A 498 -54.11 -8.25 6.40
N TYR A 499 -54.78 -8.12 5.25
CA TYR A 499 -54.18 -7.56 4.02
C TYR A 499 -55.10 -6.51 3.37
N ASN A 500 -54.94 -5.26 3.79
CA ASN A 500 -55.65 -4.13 3.19
C ASN A 500 -54.94 -3.66 1.92
N CYS A 501 -55.37 -4.20 0.79
CA CYS A 501 -54.84 -3.90 -0.54
C CYS A 501 -55.03 -2.43 -0.97
N GLU A 502 -56.00 -1.70 -0.40
CA GLU A 502 -56.24 -0.28 -0.74
C GLU A 502 -55.05 0.59 -0.34
N LYS A 503 -54.34 0.22 0.73
CA LYS A 503 -53.14 0.93 1.19
C LYS A 503 -51.97 0.83 0.21
N GLU A 504 -52.02 -0.11 -0.73
CA GLU A 504 -51.00 -0.29 -1.77
C GLU A 504 -51.33 0.49 -3.05
N ARG A 505 -52.47 1.20 -3.08
CA ARG A 505 -52.87 2.10 -4.18
C ARG A 505 -52.54 3.55 -3.78
N TYR A 506 -51.48 4.07 -4.35
CA TYR A 506 -51.07 5.44 -4.06
C TYR A 506 -50.30 6.06 -5.21
N VAL A 507 -50.23 7.39 -5.22
CA VAL A 507 -49.22 8.14 -5.97
C VAL A 507 -48.20 8.66 -4.97
N VAL A 508 -46.92 8.62 -5.30
CA VAL A 508 -45.86 9.12 -4.43
C VAL A 508 -45.08 10.22 -5.12
N LEU A 509 -44.81 11.30 -4.38
CA LEU A 509 -43.88 12.34 -4.78
C LEU A 509 -42.56 12.12 -4.04
N THR A 510 -41.47 11.95 -4.79
CA THR A 510 -40.13 11.74 -4.21
C THR A 510 -39.19 12.82 -4.72
N PHE A 511 -38.15 13.13 -3.94
CA PHE A 511 -37.09 14.06 -4.36
C PHE A 511 -35.71 13.44 -4.18
N GLN A 512 -34.78 13.86 -5.02
CA GLN A 512 -33.38 13.46 -4.97
C GLN A 512 -32.49 14.69 -4.82
N MET A 513 -31.43 14.56 -4.02
CA MET A 513 -30.44 15.62 -3.80
C MET A 513 -29.34 15.57 -4.87
N SER A 514 -28.76 16.72 -5.23
CA SER A 514 -27.71 16.86 -6.26
C SER A 514 -26.39 16.14 -5.96
N LEU A 515 -26.12 15.76 -4.71
CA LEU A 515 -24.87 15.11 -4.26
C LEU A 515 -25.07 13.65 -3.78
N GLY A 516 -26.20 13.04 -4.13
CA GLY A 516 -26.75 11.90 -3.39
C GLY A 516 -26.70 10.51 -4.01
N GLU A 517 -25.88 10.22 -5.03
CA GLU A 517 -25.68 8.83 -5.51
C GLU A 517 -24.20 8.56 -5.82
N ILE A 518 -23.50 7.98 -4.85
CA ILE A 518 -22.45 7.01 -5.14
C ILE A 518 -23.15 5.67 -4.91
N HIS A 519 -23.39 4.91 -6.00
CA HIS A 519 -23.99 3.58 -5.94
C HIS A 519 -23.03 2.57 -5.31
#